data_AF-A0A4R0XSC7-F1
#
_entry.id   AF-A0A4R0XSC7-F1
#
_cell.length_a   1.000
_cell.length_b   1.000
_cell.length_c   1.000
_cell.angle_alpha   90.00
_cell.angle_beta   90.00
_cell.angle_gamma   90.00
#
_symmetry.space_group_name_H-M   'P 1'
#
loop_
_entity.id
_entity.type
_entity.pdbx_description
1 polymer ?
#
loop_
_entity_poly.entity_id
_entity_poly.type
_entity_poly.pdbx_seq_one_letter_code
_entity_poly.pdbx_strand_id
1 'polypeptide(L)'
;MDLADIILWAVSLTLSLFSIIFAGWAAYSSSKANTRLRDTISAEWVVNETSKLFFDQMKEIQHNNNIALHKLERELTYKEYASYSAHTRLKIISQASQKILLKSTYANLTKKYIELKQILDKQFIEHLDLKMLKSSTKIPSSVKQILIKYHNTIAAYTKEIISSYVADSSR
;
A
#
# COMPACT_ATOMS: atom_id res chain seq x y z
N MET A 1 -60.50 -42.62 1.27
CA MET A 1 -59.61 -41.49 1.56
C MET A 1 -60.46 -40.25 1.39
N ASP A 2 -60.64 -39.49 2.46
CA ASP A 2 -61.63 -38.42 2.50
C ASP A 2 -61.08 -37.16 1.79
N LEU A 3 -61.97 -36.30 1.27
CA LEU A 3 -61.57 -35.09 0.53
C LEU A 3 -60.65 -34.19 1.37
N ALA A 4 -60.91 -34.13 2.68
CA ALA A 4 -60.12 -33.38 3.65
C ALA A 4 -58.67 -33.89 3.77
N ASP A 5 -58.44 -35.21 3.69
CA ASP A 5 -57.09 -35.79 3.74
C ASP A 5 -56.30 -35.39 2.50
N ILE A 6 -56.92 -35.45 1.32
CA ILE A 6 -56.28 -35.07 0.05
C ILE A 6 -55.85 -33.60 0.09
N ILE A 7 -56.70 -32.72 0.62
CA ILE A 7 -56.40 -31.29 0.77
C ILE A 7 -55.24 -31.06 1.77
N LEU A 8 -55.24 -31.76 2.92
CA LEU A 8 -54.17 -31.66 3.91
C LEU A 8 -52.81 -32.10 3.36
N TRP A 9 -52.77 -33.21 2.61
CA TRP A 9 -51.56 -33.67 1.94
C TRP A 9 -51.06 -32.67 0.89
N ALA A 10 -51.96 -32.07 0.10
CA ALA A 10 -51.60 -31.06 -0.90
C ALA A 10 -51.03 -29.78 -0.26
N VAL A 11 -51.60 -29.30 0.85
CA VAL A 11 -51.09 -28.14 1.59
C VAL A 11 -49.71 -28.42 2.20
N SER A 12 -49.50 -29.63 2.75
CA SER A 12 -48.21 -30.04 3.30
C SER A 12 -47.10 -30.13 2.23
N LEU A 13 -47.42 -30.68 1.06
CA LEU A 13 -46.51 -30.80 -0.07
C LEU A 13 -46.13 -29.42 -0.63
N THR A 14 -47.11 -28.51 -0.77
CA THR A 14 -46.86 -27.15 -1.26
C THR A 14 -46.02 -26.34 -0.27
N LEU A 15 -46.33 -26.35 1.03
CA LEU A 15 -45.52 -25.68 2.06
C LEU A 15 -44.07 -26.18 2.09
N SER A 16 -43.87 -27.49 1.94
CA SER A 16 -42.54 -28.10 1.90
C SER A 16 -41.76 -27.63 0.66
N LEU A 17 -42.40 -27.57 -0.51
CA LEU A 17 -41.78 -27.11 -1.74
C LEU A 17 -41.39 -25.62 -1.67
N PHE A 18 -42.28 -24.77 -1.15
CA PHE A 18 -42.01 -23.36 -0.93
C PHE A 18 -40.89 -23.13 0.07
N SER A 19 -40.81 -23.93 1.13
CA SER A 19 -39.73 -23.85 2.13
C SER A 19 -38.36 -24.15 1.52
N ILE A 20 -38.26 -25.15 0.65
CA ILE A 20 -37.02 -25.50 -0.06
C ILE A 20 -36.60 -24.38 -1.01
N ILE A 21 -37.55 -23.83 -1.79
CA ILE A 21 -37.29 -22.73 -2.72
C ILE A 21 -36.82 -21.49 -1.95
N PHE A 22 -37.48 -21.16 -0.84
CA PHE A 22 -37.11 -20.01 -0.01
C PHE A 22 -35.74 -20.19 0.64
N ALA A 23 -35.42 -21.40 1.13
CA ALA A 23 -34.10 -21.72 1.68
C ALA A 23 -32.99 -21.57 0.61
N GLY A 24 -33.24 -22.07 -0.60
CA GLY A 24 -32.31 -21.90 -1.73
C GLY A 24 -32.10 -20.43 -2.11
N TRP A 25 -33.18 -19.65 -2.16
CA TRP A 25 -33.11 -18.22 -2.46
C TRP A 25 -32.39 -17.42 -1.36
N ALA A 26 -32.67 -17.71 -0.09
CA ALA A 26 -32.00 -17.10 1.05
C ALA A 26 -30.50 -17.41 1.07
N ALA A 27 -30.11 -18.66 0.80
CA ALA A 27 -28.71 -19.06 0.70
C ALA A 27 -27.98 -18.34 -0.45
N TYR A 28 -28.61 -18.25 -1.63
CA TYR A 28 -28.07 -17.54 -2.78
C TYR A 28 -27.92 -16.03 -2.51
N SER A 29 -28.95 -15.41 -1.95
CA SER A 29 -28.95 -13.98 -1.60
C SER A 29 -27.90 -13.65 -0.54
N SER A 30 -27.80 -14.48 0.51
CA SER A 30 -26.78 -14.36 1.56
C SER A 30 -25.37 -14.52 1.01
N SER A 31 -25.13 -15.50 0.15
CA SER A 31 -23.85 -15.69 -0.53
C SER A 31 -23.46 -14.45 -1.36
N LYS A 32 -24.40 -13.94 -2.16
CA LYS A 32 -24.19 -12.73 -2.98
C LYS A 32 -23.94 -11.49 -2.14
N ALA A 33 -24.65 -11.33 -1.02
CA ALA A 33 -24.45 -10.23 -0.08
C ALA A 33 -23.07 -10.29 0.60
N ASN A 34 -22.63 -11.48 1.01
CA ASN A 34 -21.30 -11.69 1.59
C ASN A 34 -20.18 -11.37 0.59
N THR A 35 -20.33 -11.78 -0.68
CA THR A 35 -19.37 -11.42 -1.74
C THR A 35 -19.30 -9.89 -1.92
N ARG A 36 -20.45 -9.21 -2.02
CA ARG A 36 -20.51 -7.74 -2.13
C ARG A 36 -19.87 -7.04 -0.94
N LEU A 37 -20.12 -7.52 0.28
CA LEU A 37 -19.49 -6.99 1.49
C LEU A 37 -17.97 -7.13 1.43
N ARG A 38 -17.47 -8.32 1.06
CA ARG A 38 -16.02 -8.56 0.91
C ARG A 38 -15.40 -7.66 -0.16
N ASP A 39 -16.07 -7.48 -1.29
CA ASP A 39 -15.58 -6.62 -2.37
C ASP A 39 -15.54 -5.15 -1.92
N THR A 40 -16.56 -4.69 -1.19
CA THR A 40 -16.64 -3.33 -0.66
C THR A 40 -15.54 -3.08 0.38
N ILE A 41 -15.37 -4.00 1.34
CA ILE A 41 -14.31 -3.93 2.35
C ILE A 41 -12.93 -3.94 1.68
N SER A 42 -12.74 -4.79 0.67
CA SER A 42 -11.49 -4.85 -0.09
C SER A 42 -11.22 -3.54 -0.83
N ALA A 43 -12.24 -2.94 -1.46
CA ALA A 43 -12.11 -1.67 -2.15
C ALA A 43 -11.79 -0.52 -1.19
N GLU A 44 -12.50 -0.42 -0.06
CA GLU A 44 -12.25 0.59 0.97
C GLU A 44 -10.85 0.44 1.57
N TRP A 45 -10.45 -0.80 1.87
CA TRP A 45 -9.09 -1.09 2.34
C TRP A 45 -8.03 -0.67 1.31
N VAL A 46 -8.23 -0.96 0.02
CA VAL A 46 -7.31 -0.54 -1.05
C VAL A 46 -7.20 0.98 -1.11
N VAL A 47 -8.32 1.72 -1.03
CA VAL A 47 -8.29 3.20 -1.06
C VAL A 47 -7.53 3.76 0.13
N ASN A 48 -7.81 3.26 1.33
CA ASN A 48 -7.13 3.71 2.55
C ASN A 48 -5.63 3.40 2.52
N GLU A 49 -5.26 2.18 2.12
CA GLU A 49 -3.86 1.76 2.07
C GLU A 49 -3.08 2.52 0.99
N THR A 50 -3.70 2.79 -0.16
CA THR A 50 -3.06 3.57 -1.23
C THR A 50 -2.90 5.05 -0.88
N SER A 51 -3.88 5.68 -0.23
CA SER A 51 -3.74 7.03 0.32
C SER A 51 -2.57 7.10 1.31
N LYS A 52 -2.54 6.17 2.26
CA LYS A 52 -1.48 6.10 3.26
C LYS A 52 -0.09 5.91 2.63
N LEU A 53 0.05 4.98 1.69
CA LEU A 53 1.33 4.66 1.05
C LEU A 53 1.80 5.74 0.08
N PHE A 54 0.94 6.17 -0.84
CA PHE A 54 1.33 7.00 -1.98
C PHE A 54 1.16 8.50 -1.75
N PHE A 55 0.47 8.90 -0.69
CA PHE A 55 0.29 10.30 -0.32
C PHE A 55 0.92 10.64 1.03
N ASP A 56 0.37 10.10 2.12
CA ASP A 56 0.78 10.49 3.48
C ASP A 56 2.24 10.17 3.75
N GLN A 57 2.65 8.93 3.47
CA GLN A 57 4.04 8.50 3.64
C GLN A 57 4.98 9.22 2.67
N MET A 58 4.55 9.54 1.44
CA MET A 58 5.41 10.27 0.50
C MET A 58 5.65 11.69 0.98
N LYS A 59 4.63 12.35 1.54
CA LYS A 59 4.79 13.67 2.18
C LYS A 59 5.69 13.62 3.41
N GLU A 60 5.52 12.60 4.26
CA GLU A 60 6.39 12.35 5.41
C GLU A 60 7.86 12.22 4.97
N ILE A 61 8.11 11.40 3.93
CA ILE A 61 9.44 11.21 3.36
C ILE A 61 9.98 12.52 2.79
N GLN A 62 9.20 13.29 2.04
CA GLN A 62 9.63 14.58 1.50
C GLN A 62 10.06 15.56 2.60
N HIS A 63 9.26 15.64 3.66
CA HIS A 63 9.58 16.50 4.80
C HIS A 63 10.92 16.10 5.44
N ASN A 64 11.07 14.82 5.78
CA ASN A 64 12.30 14.30 6.38
C ASN A 64 13.50 14.42 5.44
N ASN A 65 13.30 14.26 4.14
CA ASN A 65 14.33 14.38 3.11
C ASN A 65 14.86 15.81 3.02
N ASN A 66 14.00 16.81 3.13
CA ASN A 66 14.42 18.22 3.18
C ASN A 66 15.25 18.51 4.43
N ILE A 67 14.88 17.94 5.58
CA ILE A 67 15.69 18.04 6.80
C ILE A 67 17.07 17.40 6.58
N ALA A 68 17.12 16.20 5.99
CA ALA A 68 18.38 15.51 5.71
C ALA A 68 19.29 16.32 4.76
N LEU A 69 18.73 16.93 3.71
CA LEU A 69 19.46 17.82 2.80
C LEU A 69 20.08 19.03 3.53
N HIS A 70 19.28 19.74 4.32
CA HIS A 70 19.79 20.88 5.11
C HIS A 70 20.84 20.49 6.14
N LYS A 71 20.70 19.32 6.76
CA LYS A 71 21.73 18.80 7.68
C LYS A 71 23.00 18.44 6.91
N LEU A 72 22.86 17.81 5.74
CA LEU A 72 23.97 17.46 4.89
C LEU A 72 24.79 18.68 4.46
N GLU A 73 24.23 19.88 4.34
CA GLU A 73 25.00 21.10 4.03
C GLU A 73 26.05 21.44 5.09
N ARG A 74 25.87 20.99 6.34
CA ARG A 74 26.81 21.22 7.46
C ARG A 74 27.87 20.13 7.55
N GLU A 75 28.83 20.27 8.46
CA GLU A 75 29.67 19.13 8.85
C GLU A 75 28.87 18.19 9.77
N LEU A 76 28.92 16.89 9.48
CA LEU A 76 28.28 15.86 10.28
C LEU A 76 29.01 14.52 10.19
N THR A 77 28.73 13.67 11.17
CA THR A 77 29.23 12.30 11.24
C THR A 77 28.27 11.32 10.58
N TYR A 78 28.75 10.13 10.20
CA TYR A 78 27.88 9.08 9.66
C TYR A 78 26.76 8.66 10.62
N LYS A 79 27.03 8.62 11.93
CA LYS A 79 26.02 8.33 12.96
C LYS A 79 24.91 9.38 13.02
N GLU A 80 25.25 10.66 12.93
CA GLU A 80 24.27 11.73 12.87
C GLU A 80 23.49 11.69 11.57
N TYR A 81 24.14 11.43 10.43
CA TYR A 81 23.43 11.23 9.18
C TYR A 81 22.41 10.10 9.25
N ALA A 82 22.80 8.97 9.86
CA ALA A 82 21.95 7.79 9.96
C ALA A 82 20.64 8.07 10.73
N SER A 83 20.68 8.92 11.76
CA SER A 83 19.47 9.26 12.53
C SER A 83 18.47 10.07 11.71
N TYR A 84 18.93 11.00 10.87
CA TYR A 84 18.04 11.80 10.02
C TYR A 84 17.57 11.03 8.77
N SER A 85 18.47 10.29 8.13
CA SER A 85 18.20 9.58 6.87
C SER A 85 17.36 8.30 7.03
N ALA A 86 17.23 7.75 8.25
CA ALA A 86 16.41 6.57 8.48
C ALA A 86 14.94 6.76 8.03
N HIS A 87 14.43 7.99 8.17
CA HIS A 87 13.04 8.34 7.86
C HIS A 87 12.81 8.81 6.42
N THR A 88 13.85 8.82 5.58
CA THR A 88 13.76 9.30 4.18
C THR A 88 13.60 8.15 3.18
N ARG A 89 13.52 6.90 3.65
CA ARG A 89 13.48 5.71 2.78
C ARG A 89 12.06 5.28 2.49
N LEU A 90 11.84 4.81 1.26
CA LEU A 90 10.59 4.16 0.87
C LEU A 90 10.39 2.87 1.70
N LYS A 91 9.21 2.75 2.32
CA LYS A 91 8.82 1.60 3.15
C LYS A 91 8.58 0.35 2.28
N ILE A 92 8.84 -0.83 2.82
CA ILE A 92 8.55 -2.09 2.12
C ILE A 92 7.04 -2.33 2.18
N ILE A 93 6.43 -2.59 1.02
CA ILE A 93 5.04 -3.06 0.96
C ILE A 93 5.06 -4.57 1.20
N SER A 94 4.25 -5.06 2.14
CA SER A 94 4.16 -6.50 2.43
C SER A 94 3.74 -7.30 1.19
N GLN A 95 4.18 -8.56 1.06
CA GLN A 95 3.81 -9.40 -0.09
C GLN A 95 2.29 -9.58 -0.24
N ALA A 96 1.56 -9.65 0.88
CA ALA A 96 0.10 -9.75 0.87
C ALA A 96 -0.53 -8.48 0.29
N SER A 97 -0.11 -7.30 0.78
CA SER A 97 -0.60 -6.01 0.27
C SER A 97 -0.23 -5.81 -1.20
N GLN A 98 1.00 -6.16 -1.61
CA GLN A 98 1.42 -6.07 -3.01
C GLN A 98 0.51 -6.88 -3.93
N LYS A 99 0.17 -8.13 -3.56
CA LYS A 99 -0.72 -8.98 -4.37
C LYS A 99 -2.10 -8.36 -4.57
N ILE A 100 -2.64 -7.68 -3.57
CA ILE A 100 -3.94 -7.01 -3.65
C ILE A 100 -3.82 -5.75 -4.50
N LEU A 101 -2.83 -4.90 -4.22
CA LEU A 101 -2.62 -3.64 -4.94
C LEU A 101 -2.30 -3.84 -6.42
N LEU A 102 -1.54 -4.87 -6.77
CA LEU A 102 -1.23 -5.24 -8.16
C LEU A 102 -2.44 -5.75 -8.95
N LYS A 103 -3.53 -6.13 -8.28
CA LYS A 103 -4.82 -6.49 -8.90
C LYS A 103 -5.83 -5.34 -8.88
N SER A 104 -5.50 -4.22 -8.24
CA SER A 104 -6.36 -3.05 -8.12
C SER A 104 -6.16 -2.07 -9.27
N THR A 105 -6.94 -0.98 -9.28
CA THR A 105 -6.76 0.16 -10.19
C THR A 105 -5.38 0.83 -10.04
N TYR A 106 -4.74 0.70 -8.88
CA TYR A 106 -3.42 1.27 -8.57
C TYR A 106 -2.24 0.34 -8.92
N ALA A 107 -2.45 -0.68 -9.74
CA ALA A 107 -1.41 -1.66 -10.09
C ALA A 107 -0.16 -1.01 -10.72
N ASN A 108 -0.35 -0.04 -11.61
CA ASN A 108 0.77 0.65 -12.29
C ASN A 108 1.57 1.50 -11.30
N LEU A 109 0.89 2.26 -10.45
CA LEU A 109 1.52 3.04 -9.38
C LEU A 109 2.30 2.16 -8.40
N THR A 110 1.74 0.98 -8.07
CA THR A 110 2.40 0.00 -7.20
C THR A 110 3.68 -0.56 -7.82
N LYS A 111 3.65 -0.92 -9.12
CA LYS A 111 4.85 -1.39 -9.83
C LYS A 111 5.94 -0.32 -9.83
N LYS A 112 5.58 0.92 -10.17
CA LYS A 112 6.48 2.06 -10.17
C LYS A 112 7.10 2.31 -8.80
N TYR A 113 6.29 2.25 -7.73
CA TYR A 113 6.80 2.37 -6.36
C TYR A 113 7.86 1.31 -6.03
N ILE A 114 7.60 0.05 -6.38
CA ILE A 114 8.52 -1.07 -6.11
C ILE A 114 9.83 -0.89 -6.88
N GLU A 115 9.75 -0.53 -8.16
CA GLU A 115 10.92 -0.29 -9.00
C GLU A 115 11.78 0.87 -8.47
N LEU A 116 11.15 2.02 -8.17
CA LEU A 116 11.85 3.18 -7.63
C LEU A 116 12.51 2.87 -6.29
N LYS A 117 11.84 2.10 -5.42
CA LYS A 117 12.43 1.63 -4.17
C LYS A 117 13.68 0.79 -4.40
N GLN A 118 13.65 -0.16 -5.34
CA GLN A 118 14.81 -0.99 -5.65
C GLN A 118 15.98 -0.17 -6.17
N ILE A 119 15.71 0.80 -7.06
CA ILE A 119 16.73 1.73 -7.59
C ILE A 119 17.36 2.53 -6.45
N LEU A 120 16.55 3.12 -5.58
CA LEU A 120 17.02 3.93 -4.45
C LEU A 120 17.80 3.09 -3.43
N ASP A 121 17.33 1.88 -3.09
CA ASP A 121 18.04 0.99 -2.17
C ASP A 121 19.40 0.58 -2.75
N LYS A 122 19.45 0.27 -4.05
CA LYS A 122 20.70 -0.05 -4.76
C LYS A 122 21.68 1.13 -4.74
N GLN A 123 21.23 2.33 -5.12
CA GLN A 123 22.05 3.54 -5.07
C GLN A 123 22.59 3.81 -3.66
N PHE A 124 21.77 3.59 -2.63
CA PHE A 124 22.20 3.81 -1.25
C PHE A 124 23.30 2.82 -0.83
N ILE A 125 23.15 1.54 -1.15
CA ILE A 125 24.09 0.47 -0.77
C ILE A 125 25.39 0.56 -1.56
N GLU A 126 25.34 0.91 -2.84
CA GLU A 126 26.53 1.04 -3.70
C GLU A 126 27.47 2.15 -3.22
N HIS A 127 26.93 3.21 -2.66
CA HIS A 127 27.68 4.41 -2.33
C HIS A 127 28.03 4.54 -0.84
N LEU A 128 27.48 3.69 0.02
CA LEU A 128 27.62 3.84 1.45
C LEU A 128 27.82 2.49 2.16
N ASP A 129 28.99 2.33 2.78
CA ASP A 129 29.24 1.18 3.64
C ASP A 129 28.33 1.25 4.87
N LEU A 130 27.39 0.31 4.98
CA LEU A 130 26.42 0.25 6.07
C LEU A 130 27.10 0.15 7.45
N LYS A 131 28.35 -0.32 7.54
CA LYS A 131 29.11 -0.34 8.79
C LYS A 131 29.51 1.07 9.23
N MET A 132 29.79 1.97 8.29
CA MET A 132 30.16 3.36 8.56
C MET A 132 29.01 4.14 9.19
N LEU A 133 27.74 3.77 8.95
CA LEU A 133 26.56 4.43 9.54
C LEU A 133 26.53 4.42 11.08
N LYS A 134 27.30 3.54 11.73
CA LYS A 134 27.43 3.50 13.19
C LYS A 134 28.59 4.33 13.72
N SER A 135 29.47 4.81 12.83
CA SER A 135 30.70 5.51 13.19
C SER A 135 30.46 6.99 13.46
N SER A 136 31.23 7.55 14.39
CA SER A 136 31.32 8.99 14.63
C SER A 136 32.30 9.68 13.67
N THR A 137 32.72 9.01 12.60
CA THR A 137 33.63 9.58 11.61
C THR A 137 32.91 10.65 10.80
N LYS A 138 33.56 11.79 10.55
CA LYS A 138 33.03 12.84 9.67
C LYS A 138 32.84 12.31 8.26
N ILE A 139 31.76 12.71 7.61
CA ILE A 139 31.49 12.34 6.22
C ILE A 139 32.40 13.17 5.29
N PRO A 140 33.22 12.52 4.43
CA PRO A 140 34.01 13.24 3.44
C PRO A 140 33.14 14.01 2.45
N SER A 141 33.64 15.14 1.94
CA SER A 141 32.90 15.98 0.97
C SER A 141 32.45 15.22 -0.28
N SER A 142 33.23 14.25 -0.76
CA SER A 142 32.87 13.39 -1.90
C SER A 142 31.62 12.54 -1.62
N VAL A 143 31.57 11.89 -0.45
CA VAL A 143 30.41 11.08 -0.03
C VAL A 143 29.19 11.96 0.20
N LYS A 144 29.39 13.15 0.79
CA LYS A 144 28.32 14.13 1.00
C LYS A 144 27.67 14.58 -0.32
N GLN A 145 28.43 14.83 -1.38
CA GLN A 145 27.87 15.14 -2.70
C GLN A 145 27.01 13.99 -3.26
N ILE A 146 27.45 12.75 -3.08
CA ILE A 146 26.69 11.57 -3.50
C ILE A 146 25.38 11.45 -2.71
N LEU A 147 25.42 11.68 -1.39
CA LEU A 147 24.24 11.67 -0.53
C LEU A 147 23.25 12.78 -0.89
N ILE A 148 23.73 13.98 -1.19
CA ILE A 148 22.89 15.09 -1.67
C ILE A 148 22.20 14.69 -2.98
N LYS A 149 22.95 14.11 -3.94
CA LYS A 149 22.37 13.61 -5.19
C LYS A 149 21.29 12.55 -4.94
N TYR A 150 21.56 11.60 -4.04
CA TYR A 150 20.61 10.57 -3.63
C TYR A 150 19.31 11.18 -3.05
N HIS A 151 19.42 12.16 -2.14
CA HIS A 151 18.25 12.82 -1.56
C HIS A 151 17.48 13.68 -2.57
N ASN A 152 18.16 14.29 -3.55
CA ASN A 152 17.49 14.98 -4.65
C ASN A 152 16.70 14.00 -5.53
N THR A 153 17.24 12.79 -5.77
CA THR A 153 16.52 11.72 -6.46
C THR A 153 15.27 11.28 -5.67
N ILE A 154 15.37 11.13 -4.34
CA ILE A 154 14.20 10.85 -3.49
C ILE A 154 13.13 11.94 -3.65
N ALA A 155 13.51 13.21 -3.61
CA ALA A 155 12.59 14.33 -3.75
C ALA A 155 11.84 14.30 -5.09
N ALA A 156 12.55 14.00 -6.18
CA ALA A 156 11.95 13.87 -7.50
C ALA A 156 10.94 12.70 -7.56
N TYR A 157 11.34 11.51 -7.11
CA TYR A 157 10.51 10.30 -7.17
C TYR A 157 9.29 10.36 -6.26
N THR A 158 9.42 10.90 -5.05
CA THR A 158 8.27 11.09 -4.15
C THR A 158 7.26 12.06 -4.74
N LYS A 159 7.71 13.15 -5.37
CA LYS A 159 6.83 14.10 -6.06
C LYS A 159 6.13 13.45 -7.24
N GLU A 160 6.84 12.62 -7.99
CA GLU A 160 6.28 11.87 -9.10
C GLU A 160 5.21 10.86 -8.66
N ILE A 161 5.46 10.12 -7.56
CA ILE A 161 4.48 9.19 -6.98
C ILE A 161 3.23 9.93 -6.52
N ILE A 162 3.37 11.03 -5.77
CA ILE A 162 2.23 11.85 -5.32
C ILE A 162 1.44 12.37 -6.52
N SER A 163 2.11 12.92 -7.53
CA SER A 163 1.45 13.43 -8.73
C SER A 163 0.72 12.32 -9.49
N SER A 164 1.31 11.12 -9.58
CA SER A 164 0.68 9.96 -10.22
C SER A 164 -0.56 9.50 -9.43
N TYR A 165 -0.46 9.47 -8.10
CA TYR A 165 -1.56 9.13 -7.22
C TYR A 165 -2.74 10.10 -7.36
N VAL A 166 -2.47 11.41 -7.30
CA VAL A 166 -3.51 12.44 -7.45
C VAL A 166 -4.21 12.30 -8.80
N ALA A 167 -3.46 12.10 -9.89
CA ALA A 167 -4.01 11.88 -11.22
C ALA A 167 -4.89 10.62 -11.31
N ASP A 168 -4.44 9.50 -10.73
CA ASP A 168 -5.19 8.24 -10.72
C ASP A 168 -6.44 8.30 -9.81
N SER A 169 -6.38 9.05 -8.71
CA SER A 169 -7.52 9.25 -7.78
C SER A 169 -8.59 10.22 -8.29
N SER A 170 -8.28 11.01 -9.32
CA SER A 170 -9.19 12.02 -9.91
C SER A 170 -9.93 11.52 -11.15
N ARG A 171 -9.71 10.25 -11.55
CA ARG A 171 -10.35 9.58 -12.68
C ARG A 171 -11.57 8.79 -12.24
#